data_AF-A0A961U3E6-F1
#
_entry.id   AF-A0A961U3E6-F1
#
_cell.length_a   1.000
_cell.length_b   1.000
_cell.length_c   1.000
_cell.angle_alpha   90.00
_cell.angle_beta   90.00
_cell.angle_gamma   90.00
#
_symmetry.space_group_name_H-M   'P 1'
#
loop_
_entity.id
_entity.type
_entity.pdbx_description
1 polymer ?
#
loop_
_entity_poly.entity_id
_entity_poly.type
_entity_poly.pdbx_seq_one_letter_code
_entity_poly.pdbx_strand_id
1 'polypeptide(L)'
;MPIPILQTKLYYPPPPPQFIVRAHLIDRLNTGLEGKFTLISAQAGAGKTTLVSAWLAQLDQPGAWLALDESDSEPGRFWLYVVAALQTIDCELGRAVQIALEAPGATVGETLLTSLINEITGRSEPIILVLDDYHFVTNRAIHEAVRFLIDHLPLQLHLVLLTREDPPLPLARWRVRQQMTELRVHDLRFDSAEAQQFLNQTMRLGLSADAIHTLTRRTEGWAAGLQMAALSLRNLANASAFIERFAGDDRYLVDYLIAEVLDRQPPAIQQFLLQTSILGRLSAPLCNAATGQSKSRSILAKLEQANLFLTPLDNRREWYRYHQLFRDLLRLQLAEEYERDEVNVLHRRAARWFAAQGSINEAIQHYLAAQEFVASAELIEKIGIHWIVRGQLRQVLAWLADFPDHVLHSRPLLCVCKAWALNVSGQATEVEALLTIAEEALPSAPAGQQREIRGLINTVRAYLARNHGEMAESMTWLRQAIADLPDSNLLVRCAVNLNLGFNYSIIGELTLADRALAAAIH
;
A
#
# COMPACT_ATOMS: atom_id res chain seq x y z
N MET A 1 24.30 -43.84 0.39
CA MET A 1 25.30 -43.09 1.18
C MET A 1 24.53 -42.15 2.09
N PRO A 2 24.93 -41.96 3.36
CA PRO A 2 24.24 -41.05 4.27
C PRO A 2 24.23 -39.63 3.68
N ILE A 3 23.09 -38.93 3.81
CA ILE A 3 22.96 -37.56 3.33
C ILE A 3 23.86 -36.67 4.21
N PRO A 4 24.90 -36.01 3.66
CA PRO A 4 25.75 -35.15 4.47
C PRO A 4 24.96 -33.94 4.97
N ILE A 5 25.04 -33.68 6.28
CA ILE A 5 24.41 -32.53 6.93
C ILE A 5 25.31 -31.31 6.80
N LEU A 6 24.76 -30.23 6.26
CA LEU A 6 25.43 -28.93 6.20
C LEU A 6 25.25 -28.23 7.55
N GLN A 7 26.28 -28.29 8.40
CA GLN A 7 26.22 -27.79 9.77
C GLN A 7 25.87 -26.30 9.87
N THR A 8 26.23 -25.47 8.88
CA THR A 8 25.92 -24.03 8.90
C THR A 8 24.42 -23.73 8.88
N LYS A 9 23.56 -24.69 8.48
CA LYS A 9 22.10 -24.57 8.55
C LYS A 9 21.56 -24.72 9.98
N LEU A 10 22.36 -25.31 10.88
CA LEU A 10 21.96 -25.65 12.25
C LEU A 10 22.30 -24.56 13.28
N TYR A 11 23.05 -23.54 12.88
CA TYR A 11 23.44 -22.44 13.75
C TYR A 11 22.54 -21.24 13.49
N TYR A 12 21.92 -20.71 14.54
CA TYR A 12 21.24 -19.44 14.45
C TYR A 12 22.27 -18.31 14.30
N PRO A 13 22.06 -17.35 13.37
CA PRO A 13 23.00 -16.27 13.16
C PRO A 13 23.04 -15.38 14.41
N PRO A 14 24.22 -14.94 14.88
CA PRO A 14 24.29 -13.98 15.97
C PRO A 14 23.61 -12.68 15.54
N PRO A 15 22.88 -12.00 16.44
CA PRO A 15 22.30 -10.72 16.11
C PRO A 15 23.41 -9.74 15.70
N PRO A 16 23.18 -8.88 14.69
CA PRO A 16 24.18 -7.96 14.23
C PRO A 16 24.61 -7.01 15.37
N PRO A 17 25.87 -6.53 15.40
CA PRO A 17 26.43 -5.80 16.54
C PRO A 17 25.66 -4.54 16.98
N GLN A 18 24.78 -4.02 16.11
CA GLN A 18 24.01 -2.80 16.32
C GLN A 18 22.51 -3.04 16.04
N PHE A 19 21.98 -4.19 16.46
CA PHE A 19 20.55 -4.49 16.32
C PHE A 19 19.69 -3.65 17.28
N ILE A 20 18.46 -3.35 16.88
CA ILE A 20 17.49 -2.67 17.74
C ILE A 20 16.77 -3.70 18.59
N VAL A 21 16.83 -3.51 19.92
CA VAL A 21 16.12 -4.36 20.87
C VAL A 21 14.63 -4.01 20.83
N ARG A 22 13.80 -4.96 20.40
CA ARG A 22 12.36 -4.79 20.27
C ARG A 22 11.64 -5.40 21.48
N ALA A 23 11.78 -4.74 22.64
CA ALA A 23 11.35 -5.27 23.93
C ALA A 23 9.90 -5.76 23.92
N HIS A 24 8.98 -4.98 23.34
CA HIS A 24 7.56 -5.36 23.26
C HIS A 24 7.30 -6.65 22.46
N LEU A 25 8.11 -6.97 21.45
CA LEU A 25 8.01 -8.23 20.71
C LEU A 25 8.66 -9.39 21.47
N ILE A 26 9.78 -9.12 22.13
CA ILE A 26 10.46 -10.08 23.00
C ILE A 26 9.54 -10.50 24.15
N ASP A 27 8.85 -9.56 24.79
CA ASP A 27 7.89 -9.84 25.87
C ASP A 27 6.72 -10.72 25.39
N ARG A 28 6.25 -10.48 24.14
CA ARG A 28 5.23 -11.34 23.51
C ARG A 28 5.74 -12.74 23.22
N LEU A 29 7.00 -12.89 22.78
CA LEU A 29 7.62 -14.20 22.57
C LEU A 29 7.82 -14.94 23.89
N ASN A 30 8.26 -14.24 24.94
CA ASN A 30 8.38 -14.78 26.30
C ASN A 30 7.04 -15.27 26.84
N THR A 31 5.99 -14.45 26.75
CA THR A 31 4.62 -14.86 27.13
C THR A 31 4.16 -16.05 26.28
N GLY A 32 4.57 -16.09 25.01
CA GLY A 32 4.25 -17.18 24.09
C GLY A 32 4.85 -18.54 24.44
N LEU A 33 5.89 -18.59 25.27
CA LEU A 33 6.47 -19.86 25.76
C LEU A 33 5.50 -20.66 26.62
N GLU A 34 4.46 -20.03 27.18
CA GLU A 34 3.36 -20.73 27.86
C GLU A 34 2.49 -21.55 26.89
N GLY A 35 2.51 -21.17 25.60
CA GLY A 35 1.89 -21.89 24.50
C GLY A 35 2.81 -22.93 23.87
N LYS A 36 2.26 -23.71 22.92
CA LYS A 36 3.02 -24.77 22.23
C LYS A 36 3.82 -24.26 21.04
N PHE A 37 3.33 -23.20 20.41
CA PHE A 37 3.68 -22.88 19.04
C PHE A 37 3.75 -21.37 18.82
N THR A 38 4.82 -20.90 18.18
CA THR A 38 4.96 -19.52 17.74
C THR A 38 5.09 -19.45 16.23
N LEU A 39 4.27 -18.62 15.59
CA LEU A 39 4.34 -18.32 14.16
C LEU A 39 4.75 -16.86 13.95
N ILE A 40 5.83 -16.65 13.22
CA ILE A 40 6.25 -15.32 12.75
C ILE A 40 6.18 -15.33 11.22
N SER A 41 5.16 -14.66 10.67
CA SER A 41 4.84 -14.66 9.23
C SER A 41 4.82 -13.25 8.69
N ALA A 42 5.80 -12.93 7.85
CA ALA A 42 5.96 -11.62 7.20
C ALA A 42 6.93 -11.69 6.02
N GLN A 43 6.91 -10.69 5.14
CA GLN A 43 7.76 -10.63 3.96
C GLN A 43 9.27 -10.71 4.26
N ALA A 44 10.06 -10.87 3.20
CA ALA A 44 11.51 -10.75 3.26
C ALA A 44 11.92 -9.39 3.86
N GLY A 45 13.02 -9.39 4.63
CA GLY A 45 13.55 -8.16 5.22
C GLY A 45 12.71 -7.53 6.35
N ALA A 46 11.66 -8.21 6.85
CA ALA A 46 10.88 -7.75 8.00
C ALA A 46 11.60 -7.92 9.36
N GLY A 47 12.78 -8.57 9.38
CA GLY A 47 13.57 -8.79 10.61
C GLY A 47 13.18 -10.01 11.45
N LYS A 48 12.46 -10.99 10.87
CA LYS A 48 12.02 -12.23 11.57
C LYS A 48 13.20 -12.98 12.22
N THR A 49 14.19 -13.35 11.41
CA THR A 49 15.39 -14.08 11.85
C THR A 49 16.15 -13.30 12.91
N THR A 50 16.36 -11.99 12.70
CA THR A 50 17.06 -11.12 13.66
C THR A 50 16.33 -11.03 15.00
N LEU A 51 15.00 -10.94 15.00
CA LEU A 51 14.18 -10.91 16.21
C LEU A 51 14.35 -12.20 17.02
N VAL A 52 14.23 -13.36 16.38
CA VAL A 52 14.32 -14.66 17.08
C VAL A 52 15.74 -14.97 17.53
N SER A 53 16.76 -14.65 16.74
CA SER A 53 18.16 -14.75 17.18
C SER A 53 18.43 -13.89 18.42
N ALA A 54 17.93 -12.65 18.44
CA ALA A 54 18.10 -11.75 19.58
C ALA A 54 17.33 -12.22 20.82
N TRP A 55 16.16 -12.83 20.62
CA TRP A 55 15.36 -13.43 21.68
C TRP A 55 16.02 -14.67 22.27
N LEU A 56 16.44 -15.62 21.44
CA LEU A 56 17.16 -16.83 21.89
C LEU A 56 18.45 -16.49 22.66
N ALA A 57 19.15 -15.43 22.26
CA ALA A 57 20.36 -14.98 22.97
C ALA A 57 20.11 -14.45 24.38
N GLN A 58 18.84 -14.18 24.76
CA GLN A 58 18.44 -13.71 26.09
C GLN A 58 17.82 -14.81 26.95
N LEU A 59 17.61 -16.00 26.37
CA LEU A 59 17.01 -17.14 27.04
C LEU A 59 18.08 -18.06 27.61
N ASP A 60 17.77 -18.62 28.78
CA ASP A 60 18.59 -19.68 29.39
C ASP A 60 18.29 -21.05 28.76
N GLN A 61 17.14 -21.19 28.08
CA GLN A 61 16.75 -22.44 27.42
C GLN A 61 17.58 -22.70 26.15
N PRO A 62 18.00 -23.96 25.91
CA PRO A 62 18.69 -24.33 24.68
C PRO A 62 17.80 -24.14 23.44
N GLY A 63 18.33 -23.46 22.42
CA GLY A 63 17.68 -23.26 21.13
C GLY A 63 18.33 -24.09 20.02
N ALA A 64 17.58 -25.02 19.44
CA ALA A 64 17.91 -25.70 18.20
C ALA A 64 17.42 -24.89 17.00
N TRP A 65 18.24 -24.76 15.96
CA TRP A 65 17.91 -23.97 14.77
C TRP A 65 18.03 -24.81 13.51
N LEU A 66 17.13 -24.59 12.56
CA LEU A 66 17.22 -25.11 11.21
C LEU A 66 16.82 -24.04 10.19
N ALA A 67 17.80 -23.54 9.44
CA ALA A 67 17.55 -22.71 8.26
C ALA A 67 17.19 -23.61 7.07
N LEU A 68 15.99 -23.44 6.52
CA LEU A 68 15.48 -24.25 5.42
C LEU A 68 15.82 -23.62 4.06
N ASP A 69 16.00 -24.45 3.05
CA ASP A 69 16.11 -24.07 1.64
C ASP A 69 15.24 -24.99 0.75
N GLU A 70 15.19 -24.71 -0.54
CA GLU A 70 14.37 -25.45 -1.52
C GLU A 70 14.63 -26.96 -1.52
N SER A 71 15.87 -27.38 -1.20
CA SER A 71 16.24 -28.80 -1.20
C SER A 71 15.64 -29.58 -0.04
N ASP A 72 15.18 -28.90 1.01
CA ASP A 72 14.63 -29.54 2.21
C ASP A 72 13.13 -29.83 2.11
N SER A 73 12.50 -29.58 0.96
CA SER A 73 11.12 -30.01 0.69
C SER A 73 11.02 -31.52 0.36
N GLU A 74 12.01 -32.31 0.77
CA GLU A 74 12.03 -33.76 0.69
C GLU A 74 11.87 -34.35 2.11
N PRO A 75 10.86 -35.19 2.38
CA PRO A 75 10.51 -35.61 3.74
C PRO A 75 11.66 -36.25 4.53
N GLY A 76 12.45 -37.13 3.91
CA GLY A 76 13.56 -37.80 4.60
C GLY A 76 14.63 -36.81 5.03
N ARG A 77 15.08 -35.97 4.10
CA ARG A 77 16.05 -34.90 4.33
C ARG A 77 15.56 -33.90 5.37
N PHE A 78 14.32 -33.44 5.26
CA PHE A 78 13.73 -32.49 6.21
C PHE A 78 13.87 -32.98 7.65
N TRP A 79 13.40 -34.20 7.91
CA TRP A 79 13.43 -34.75 9.26
C TRP A 79 14.83 -35.14 9.72
N LEU A 80 15.72 -35.53 8.81
CA LEU A 80 17.13 -35.72 9.14
C LEU A 80 17.77 -34.41 9.62
N TYR A 81 17.48 -33.28 8.97
CA TYR A 81 17.93 -31.96 9.42
C TYR A 81 17.27 -31.50 10.73
N VAL A 82 15.99 -31.80 10.94
CA VAL A 82 15.31 -31.52 12.22
C VAL A 82 15.96 -32.29 13.37
N VAL A 83 16.22 -33.59 13.18
CA VAL A 83 16.93 -34.41 14.16
C VAL A 83 18.35 -33.87 14.38
N ALA A 84 19.09 -33.56 13.32
CA ALA A 84 20.43 -33.00 13.44
C ALA A 84 20.44 -31.65 14.19
N ALA A 85 19.42 -30.81 14.01
CA ALA A 85 19.24 -29.57 14.77
C ALA A 85 19.04 -29.85 16.26
N LEU A 86 18.15 -30.79 16.61
CA LEU A 86 17.94 -31.19 18.02
C LEU A 86 19.20 -31.80 18.64
N GLN A 87 19.99 -32.53 17.85
CA GLN A 87 21.24 -33.14 18.28
C GLN A 87 22.35 -32.13 18.60
N THR A 88 22.21 -30.87 18.20
CA THR A 88 23.11 -29.80 18.67
C THR A 88 22.95 -29.50 20.16
N ILE A 89 21.80 -29.85 20.74
CA ILE A 89 21.50 -29.70 22.16
C ILE A 89 21.82 -30.98 22.94
N ASP A 90 21.40 -32.13 22.40
CA ASP A 90 21.61 -33.44 22.99
C ASP A 90 21.77 -34.49 21.89
N CYS A 91 22.97 -35.06 21.79
CA CYS A 91 23.34 -35.97 20.71
C CYS A 91 22.52 -37.27 20.65
N GLU A 92 21.82 -37.64 21.72
CA GLU A 92 20.97 -38.84 21.74
C GLU A 92 19.55 -38.57 21.24
N LEU A 93 19.11 -37.31 21.13
CA LEU A 93 17.76 -36.98 20.65
C LEU A 93 17.56 -37.42 19.20
N GLY A 94 16.44 -38.11 18.95
CA GLY A 94 16.01 -38.50 17.62
C GLY A 94 16.88 -39.56 16.96
N ARG A 95 17.77 -40.23 17.71
CA ARG A 95 18.67 -41.26 17.18
C ARG A 95 17.93 -42.41 16.50
N ALA A 96 16.79 -42.82 17.05
CA ALA A 96 15.92 -43.83 16.42
C ALA A 96 15.35 -43.36 15.07
N VAL A 97 14.99 -42.08 14.97
CA VAL A 97 14.49 -41.45 13.73
C VAL A 97 15.62 -41.34 12.70
N GLN A 98 16.82 -40.93 13.12
CA GLN A 98 18.00 -40.87 12.25
C GLN A 98 18.31 -42.24 11.62
N ILE A 99 18.41 -43.29 12.44
CA ILE A 99 18.70 -44.65 11.97
C ILE A 99 17.61 -45.13 10.99
N ALA A 100 16.34 -44.85 11.29
CA ALA A 100 15.25 -45.23 10.41
C ALA A 100 15.32 -44.50 9.05
N LEU A 101 15.73 -43.23 9.04
CA LEU A 101 15.84 -42.39 7.84
C LEU A 101 17.05 -42.73 6.94
N GLU A 102 18.05 -43.42 7.47
CA GLU A 102 19.18 -43.90 6.68
C GLU A 102 18.82 -45.09 5.76
N ALA A 103 17.66 -45.72 5.97
CA ALA A 103 17.16 -46.81 5.14
C ALA A 103 16.55 -46.30 3.81
N PRO A 104 16.84 -46.95 2.66
CA PRO A 104 16.26 -46.56 1.37
C PRO A 104 14.73 -46.59 1.37
N GLY A 105 14.09 -45.49 1.00
CA GLY A 105 12.62 -45.38 0.92
C GLY A 105 11.91 -45.18 2.27
N ALA A 106 12.66 -44.92 3.35
CA ALA A 106 12.08 -44.59 4.63
C ALA A 106 11.29 -43.27 4.56
N THR A 107 10.13 -43.26 5.18
CA THR A 107 9.31 -42.05 5.36
C THR A 107 9.08 -41.83 6.84
N VAL A 108 9.02 -40.58 7.27
CA VAL A 108 8.68 -40.25 8.65
C VAL A 108 7.18 -40.38 8.82
N GLY A 109 6.75 -41.54 9.30
CA GLY A 109 5.39 -41.79 9.75
C GLY A 109 5.15 -41.35 11.20
N GLU A 110 3.89 -41.36 11.61
CA GLU A 110 3.45 -40.98 12.97
C GLU A 110 4.18 -41.76 14.07
N THR A 111 4.53 -43.03 13.85
CA THR A 111 5.26 -43.86 14.81
C THR A 111 6.64 -43.29 15.15
N LEU A 112 7.39 -42.82 14.15
CA LEU A 112 8.73 -42.24 14.36
C LEU A 112 8.62 -40.89 15.07
N LEU A 113 7.64 -40.06 14.69
CA LEU A 113 7.35 -38.80 15.40
C LEU A 113 6.93 -39.04 16.84
N THR A 114 6.13 -40.08 17.09
CA THR A 114 5.71 -40.46 18.45
C THR A 114 6.91 -40.86 19.30
N SER A 115 7.88 -41.60 18.73
CA SER A 115 9.15 -41.91 19.43
C SER A 115 9.89 -40.63 19.80
N LEU A 116 10.08 -39.73 18.83
CA LEU A 116 10.74 -38.45 19.06
C LEU A 116 10.04 -37.61 20.14
N ILE A 117 8.70 -37.54 20.10
CA ILE A 117 7.90 -36.83 21.11
C ILE A 117 8.10 -37.44 22.50
N ASN A 118 8.12 -38.77 22.61
CA ASN A 118 8.33 -39.45 23.89
C ASN A 118 9.74 -39.20 24.44
N GLU A 119 10.76 -39.23 23.58
CA GLU A 119 12.15 -38.91 23.95
C GLU A 119 12.26 -37.48 24.51
N ILE A 120 11.63 -36.51 23.82
CA ILE A 120 11.61 -35.11 24.24
C ILE A 120 10.84 -34.94 25.56
N THR A 121 9.72 -35.66 25.74
CA THR A 121 8.91 -35.60 26.97
C THR A 121 9.70 -36.06 28.20
N GLY A 122 10.63 -37.00 28.02
CA GLY A 122 11.49 -37.51 29.10
C GLY A 122 12.57 -36.54 29.57
N ARG A 123 12.75 -35.38 28.92
CA ARG A 123 13.77 -34.39 29.28
C ARG A 123 13.39 -33.59 30.53
N SER A 124 14.41 -33.19 31.28
CA SER A 124 14.28 -32.27 32.42
C SER A 124 14.17 -30.81 31.99
N GLU A 125 14.82 -30.43 30.89
CA GLU A 125 14.91 -29.05 30.41
C GLU A 125 14.16 -28.86 29.09
N PRO A 126 13.35 -27.79 28.95
CA PRO A 126 12.66 -27.48 27.71
C PRO A 126 13.64 -27.00 26.62
N ILE A 127 13.33 -27.31 25.37
CA ILE A 127 14.08 -26.90 24.18
C ILE A 127 13.17 -26.02 23.30
N ILE A 128 13.78 -25.05 22.63
CA ILE A 128 13.13 -24.30 21.55
C ILE A 128 13.66 -24.81 20.22
N LEU A 129 12.78 -25.23 19.32
CA LEU A 129 13.14 -25.57 17.94
C LEU A 129 12.66 -24.47 17.01
N VAL A 130 13.59 -23.85 16.29
CA VAL A 130 13.29 -22.84 15.26
C VAL A 130 13.46 -23.44 13.88
N LEU A 131 12.41 -23.37 13.07
CA LEU A 131 12.48 -23.62 11.63
C LEU A 131 12.41 -22.28 10.91
N ASP A 132 13.56 -21.82 10.40
CA ASP A 132 13.66 -20.59 9.64
C ASP A 132 13.41 -20.85 8.15
N ASP A 133 12.79 -19.88 7.49
CA ASP A 133 12.42 -19.93 6.08
C ASP A 133 11.50 -21.11 5.69
N TYR A 134 10.51 -21.43 6.52
CA TYR A 134 9.59 -22.56 6.32
C TYR A 134 8.78 -22.52 5.00
N HIS A 135 8.64 -21.36 4.37
CA HIS A 135 8.04 -21.22 3.04
C HIS A 135 8.72 -22.04 1.92
N PHE A 136 9.97 -22.48 2.09
CA PHE A 136 10.60 -23.41 1.14
C PHE A 136 10.02 -24.84 1.21
N VAL A 137 9.35 -25.19 2.31
CA VAL A 137 8.66 -26.47 2.46
C VAL A 137 7.36 -26.42 1.68
N THR A 138 7.30 -27.18 0.60
CA THR A 138 6.13 -27.28 -0.29
C THR A 138 5.48 -28.68 -0.26
N ASN A 139 6.19 -29.67 0.28
CA ASN A 139 5.73 -31.05 0.33
C ASN A 139 4.65 -31.26 1.40
N ARG A 140 3.48 -31.72 0.95
CA ARG A 140 2.32 -31.97 1.80
C ARG A 140 2.59 -32.94 2.96
N ALA A 141 3.39 -33.99 2.74
CA ALA A 141 3.68 -34.96 3.79
C ALA A 141 4.46 -34.32 4.95
N ILE A 142 5.33 -33.34 4.67
CA ILE A 142 6.05 -32.59 5.71
C ILE A 142 5.07 -31.75 6.52
N HIS A 143 4.12 -31.05 5.86
CA HIS A 143 3.11 -30.27 6.58
C HIS A 143 2.19 -31.12 7.46
N GLU A 144 1.79 -32.30 6.99
CA GLU A 144 0.99 -33.25 7.76
C GLU A 144 1.78 -33.77 8.98
N ALA A 145 3.06 -34.07 8.82
CA ALA A 145 3.96 -34.50 9.90
C ALA A 145 4.21 -33.37 10.92
N VAL A 146 4.45 -32.13 10.46
CA VAL A 146 4.62 -30.96 11.35
C VAL A 146 3.32 -30.65 12.09
N ARG A 147 2.16 -30.77 11.43
CA ARG A 147 0.85 -30.66 12.10
C ARG A 147 0.71 -31.72 13.19
N PHE A 148 1.05 -32.97 12.91
CA PHE A 148 1.01 -34.06 13.90
C PHE A 148 1.90 -33.73 15.11
N LEU A 149 3.11 -33.24 14.86
CA LEU A 149 4.02 -32.78 15.91
C LEU A 149 3.37 -31.68 16.77
N ILE A 150 2.87 -30.60 16.16
CA ILE A 150 2.24 -29.46 16.88
C ILE A 150 1.05 -29.92 17.74
N ASP A 151 0.20 -30.79 17.21
CA ASP A 151 -0.97 -31.29 17.93
C ASP A 151 -0.56 -32.10 19.19
N HIS A 152 0.63 -32.70 19.19
CA HIS A 152 1.16 -33.55 20.27
C HIS A 152 2.40 -32.98 20.96
N LEU A 153 2.74 -31.70 20.75
CA LEU A 153 3.92 -31.09 21.36
C LEU A 153 3.88 -31.22 22.88
N PRO A 154 4.93 -31.77 23.51
CA PRO A 154 5.07 -31.82 24.96
C PRO A 154 5.49 -30.44 25.51
N LEU A 155 5.39 -30.23 26.82
CA LEU A 155 5.79 -28.96 27.46
C LEU A 155 7.31 -28.71 27.35
N GLN A 156 8.09 -29.76 27.09
CA GLN A 156 9.54 -29.72 26.90
C GLN A 156 9.97 -29.24 25.50
N LEU A 157 9.04 -28.99 24.58
CA LEU A 157 9.39 -28.46 23.25
C LEU A 157 8.45 -27.33 22.86
N HIS A 158 9.05 -26.16 22.59
CA HIS A 158 8.37 -25.04 21.95
C HIS A 158 8.82 -24.93 20.49
N LEU A 159 7.88 -24.93 19.55
CA LEU A 159 8.17 -24.82 18.12
C LEU A 159 7.98 -23.38 17.63
N VAL A 160 8.98 -22.84 16.95
CA VAL A 160 8.93 -21.53 16.29
C VAL A 160 9.05 -21.72 14.78
N LEU A 161 8.07 -21.21 14.03
CA LEU A 161 8.12 -21.17 12.57
C LEU A 161 8.34 -19.74 12.10
N LEU A 162 9.41 -19.51 11.34
CA LEU A 162 9.63 -18.26 10.61
C LEU A 162 9.33 -18.51 9.15
N THR A 163 8.47 -17.68 8.56
CA THR A 163 8.01 -17.88 7.20
C THR A 163 7.71 -16.58 6.48
N ARG A 164 7.78 -16.62 5.16
CA ARG A 164 7.34 -15.51 4.30
C ARG A 164 5.85 -15.57 4.00
N GLU A 165 5.26 -16.76 4.05
CA GLU A 165 3.85 -17.00 3.74
C GLU A 165 3.22 -17.95 4.74
N ASP A 166 1.89 -17.89 4.85
CA ASP A 166 1.18 -18.79 5.76
C ASP A 166 1.29 -20.24 5.28
N PRO A 167 1.90 -21.13 6.09
CA PRO A 167 2.02 -22.53 5.72
C PRO A 167 0.62 -23.15 5.67
N PRO A 168 0.41 -24.23 4.88
CA PRO A 168 -0.87 -24.92 4.76
C PRO A 168 -1.18 -25.77 6.00
N LEU A 169 -1.17 -25.14 7.18
CA LEU A 169 -1.44 -25.70 8.50
C LEU A 169 -2.77 -25.15 9.04
N PRO A 170 -3.46 -25.87 9.93
CA PRO A 170 -4.74 -25.42 10.50
C PRO A 170 -4.57 -24.33 11.59
N LEU A 171 -3.91 -23.21 11.26
CA LEU A 171 -3.53 -22.14 12.19
C LEU A 171 -4.72 -21.59 13.01
N ALA A 172 -5.89 -21.46 12.39
CA ALA A 172 -7.09 -20.97 13.07
C ALA A 172 -7.50 -21.84 14.27
N ARG A 173 -7.26 -23.15 14.21
CA ARG A 173 -7.58 -24.09 15.30
C ARG A 173 -6.73 -23.80 16.54
N TRP A 174 -5.42 -23.58 16.37
CA TRP A 174 -4.52 -23.29 17.49
C TRP A 174 -4.71 -21.87 18.02
N ARG A 175 -5.08 -20.92 17.15
CA ARG A 175 -5.45 -19.54 17.55
C ARG A 175 -6.67 -19.52 18.49
N VAL A 176 -7.74 -20.22 18.16
CA VAL A 176 -8.96 -20.30 19.00
C VAL A 176 -8.67 -20.97 20.35
N ARG A 177 -7.74 -21.93 20.38
CA ARG A 177 -7.34 -22.64 21.60
C ARG A 177 -6.32 -21.88 22.45
N GLN A 178 -5.89 -20.69 22.03
CA GLN A 178 -4.82 -19.92 22.68
C GLN A 178 -3.51 -20.74 22.82
N GLN A 179 -3.25 -21.65 21.88
CA GLN A 179 -2.05 -22.49 21.86
C GLN A 179 -0.94 -21.91 20.98
N MET A 180 -1.19 -20.76 20.38
CA MET A 180 -0.33 -20.14 19.37
C MET A 180 -0.09 -18.67 19.68
N THR A 181 1.18 -18.28 19.69
CA THR A 181 1.60 -16.88 19.60
C THR A 181 1.87 -16.52 18.15
N GLU A 182 1.41 -15.34 17.74
CA GLU A 182 1.45 -14.94 16.34
C GLU A 182 2.00 -13.51 16.19
N LEU A 183 3.05 -13.36 15.38
CA LEU A 183 3.58 -12.07 14.97
C LEU A 183 3.48 -11.94 13.44
N ARG A 184 2.87 -10.84 12.99
CA ARG A 184 2.58 -10.55 11.59
C ARG A 184 3.33 -9.32 11.11
N VAL A 185 3.22 -9.04 9.82
CA VAL A 185 3.82 -7.86 9.16
C VAL A 185 3.61 -6.57 9.96
N HIS A 186 2.40 -6.33 10.47
CA HIS A 186 2.08 -5.11 11.21
C HIS A 186 2.82 -5.01 12.56
N ASP A 187 3.02 -6.14 13.26
CA ASP A 187 3.78 -6.20 14.50
C ASP A 187 5.28 -5.96 14.25
N LEU A 188 5.79 -6.44 13.11
CA LEU A 188 7.20 -6.36 12.77
C LEU A 188 7.62 -5.02 12.16
N ARG A 189 6.69 -4.11 11.87
CA ARG A 189 7.04 -2.75 11.42
C ARG A 189 7.74 -2.00 12.54
N PHE A 190 8.82 -1.31 12.20
CA PHE A 190 9.44 -0.39 13.13
C PHE A 190 8.49 0.75 13.46
N ASP A 191 8.26 0.97 14.74
CA ASP A 191 7.63 2.19 15.20
C ASP A 191 8.57 3.40 15.04
N SER A 192 8.08 4.60 15.37
CA SER A 192 8.89 5.82 15.24
C SER A 192 10.13 5.83 16.14
N ALA A 193 10.05 5.25 17.34
CA ALA A 193 11.17 5.17 18.27
C ALA A 193 12.22 4.16 17.79
N GLU A 194 11.79 2.97 17.36
CA GLU A 194 12.63 1.94 16.75
C GLU A 194 13.32 2.46 15.49
N ALA A 195 12.60 3.17 14.62
CA ALA A 195 13.17 3.77 13.42
C ALA A 195 14.20 4.87 13.73
N GLN A 196 13.92 5.73 14.72
CA GLN A 196 14.88 6.73 15.19
C GLN A 196 16.14 6.08 15.77
N GLN A 197 15.97 5.05 16.60
CA GLN A 197 17.07 4.31 17.18
C GLN A 197 17.94 3.68 16.08
N PHE A 198 17.30 3.05 15.09
CA PHE A 198 17.97 2.44 13.95
C PHE A 198 18.74 3.45 13.10
N LEU A 199 18.11 4.55 12.68
CA LEU A 199 18.72 5.50 11.76
C LEU A 199 19.83 6.33 12.42
N ASN A 200 19.64 6.75 13.66
CA ASN A 200 20.58 7.67 14.32
C ASN A 200 21.56 6.99 15.27
N GLN A 201 21.16 5.94 15.99
CA GLN A 201 22.06 5.29 16.96
C GLN A 201 22.86 4.16 16.29
N THR A 202 22.18 3.29 15.54
CA THR A 202 22.83 2.20 14.79
C THR A 202 23.53 2.75 13.55
N MET A 203 22.80 3.40 12.65
CA MET A 203 23.36 3.81 11.37
C MET A 203 24.20 5.09 11.42
N ARG A 204 24.13 5.84 12.53
CA ARG A 204 24.89 7.07 12.82
C ARG A 204 24.70 8.19 11.79
N LEU A 205 23.47 8.35 11.29
CA LEU A 205 23.17 9.31 10.22
C LEU A 205 22.88 10.74 10.71
N GLY A 206 22.53 10.92 12.00
CA GLY A 206 22.26 12.24 12.56
C GLY A 206 21.07 12.98 11.92
N LEU A 207 20.05 12.24 11.47
CA LEU A 207 18.87 12.79 10.80
C LEU A 207 17.95 13.53 11.77
N SER A 208 17.25 14.56 11.27
CA SER A 208 16.20 15.25 12.02
C SER A 208 14.97 14.37 12.23
N ALA A 209 14.12 14.74 13.20
CA ALA A 209 12.86 14.02 13.46
C ALA A 209 11.93 14.00 12.22
N ASP A 210 11.85 15.11 11.48
CA ASP A 210 11.03 15.20 10.27
C ASP A 210 11.56 14.30 9.14
N ALA A 211 12.88 14.19 9.01
CA ALA A 211 13.54 13.32 8.06
C ALA A 211 13.29 11.85 8.40
N ILE A 212 13.41 11.47 9.67
CA ILE A 212 13.08 10.12 10.16
C ILE A 212 11.60 9.83 9.91
N HIS A 213 10.70 10.72 10.30
CA HIS A 213 9.27 10.55 10.08
C HIS A 213 8.95 10.37 8.59
N THR A 214 9.60 11.13 7.71
CA THR A 214 9.43 11.00 6.26
C THR A 214 9.90 9.63 5.76
N LEU A 215 11.09 9.19 6.16
CA LEU A 215 11.61 7.86 5.79
C LEU A 215 10.75 6.72 6.34
N THR A 216 10.36 6.78 7.61
CA THR A 216 9.50 5.77 8.24
C THR A 216 8.13 5.70 7.56
N ARG A 217 7.55 6.85 7.19
CA ARG A 217 6.28 6.89 6.46
C ARG A 217 6.40 6.28 5.06
N ARG A 218 7.49 6.58 4.33
CA ARG A 218 7.70 6.04 2.96
C ARG A 218 8.02 4.55 2.95
N THR A 219 8.81 4.09 3.92
CA THR A 219 9.13 2.68 4.13
C THR A 219 8.02 1.92 4.86
N GLU A 220 6.99 2.60 5.33
CA GLU A 220 5.95 2.10 6.25
C GLU A 220 6.52 1.30 7.44
N GLY A 221 7.70 1.69 7.94
CA GLY A 221 8.41 1.00 9.02
C GLY A 221 9.08 -0.32 8.62
N TRP A 222 9.20 -0.63 7.33
CA TRP A 222 9.87 -1.85 6.87
C TRP A 222 11.37 -1.80 7.16
N ALA A 223 11.86 -2.71 8.02
CA ALA A 223 13.23 -2.72 8.52
C ALA A 223 14.28 -2.77 7.38
N ALA A 224 14.14 -3.67 6.40
CA ALA A 224 15.04 -3.70 5.25
C ALA A 224 14.93 -2.44 4.38
N GLY A 225 13.74 -1.86 4.22
CA GLY A 225 13.56 -0.59 3.52
C GLY A 225 14.30 0.56 4.19
N LEU A 226 14.22 0.66 5.52
CA LEU A 226 14.98 1.62 6.32
C LEU A 226 16.49 1.35 6.24
N GLN A 227 16.90 0.08 6.23
CA GLN A 227 18.31 -0.30 6.09
C GLN A 227 18.87 0.13 4.74
N MET A 228 18.14 -0.10 3.65
CA MET A 228 18.57 0.33 2.32
C MET A 228 18.60 1.84 2.19
N ALA A 229 17.59 2.54 2.70
CA ALA A 229 17.61 4.01 2.78
C ALA A 229 18.85 4.53 3.54
N ALA A 230 19.20 3.87 4.65
CA ALA A 230 20.36 4.23 5.45
C ALA A 230 21.69 3.98 4.71
N LEU A 231 21.81 2.87 3.97
CA LEU A 231 22.99 2.57 3.17
C LEU A 231 23.21 3.59 2.05
N SER A 232 22.13 4.01 1.37
CA SER A 232 22.21 5.06 0.34
C SER A 232 22.60 6.43 0.91
N LEU A 233 22.12 6.75 2.12
CA LEU A 233 22.42 8.01 2.80
C LEU A 233 23.87 8.14 3.28
N ARG A 234 24.56 7.03 3.57
CA ARG A 234 25.96 7.06 4.06
C ARG A 234 26.94 7.68 3.07
N ASN A 235 26.60 7.71 1.78
CA ASN A 235 27.46 8.19 0.71
C ASN A 235 27.08 9.60 0.20
N LEU A 236 26.13 10.28 0.84
CA LEU A 236 25.59 11.56 0.36
C LEU A 236 25.92 12.72 1.29
N ALA A 237 26.38 13.84 0.71
CA ALA A 237 26.64 15.08 1.43
C ALA A 237 25.35 15.83 1.85
N ASN A 238 24.22 15.54 1.19
CA ASN A 238 22.93 16.21 1.46
C ASN A 238 21.79 15.20 1.68
N ALA A 239 21.60 14.82 2.94
CA ALA A 239 20.60 13.83 3.35
C ALA A 239 19.15 14.29 3.15
N SER A 240 18.85 15.58 3.33
CA SER A 240 17.46 16.08 3.24
C SER A 240 16.92 16.02 1.82
N ALA A 241 17.71 16.47 0.84
CA ALA A 241 17.33 16.41 -0.58
C ALA A 241 17.14 14.97 -1.07
N PHE A 242 17.92 14.02 -0.54
CA PHE A 242 17.72 12.59 -0.83
C PHE A 242 16.44 12.06 -0.20
N ILE A 243 16.14 12.38 1.05
CA ILE A 243 14.94 11.89 1.75
C ILE A 243 13.66 12.41 1.10
N GLU A 244 13.67 13.65 0.59
CA GLU A 244 12.57 14.18 -0.21
C GLU A 244 12.41 13.43 -1.54
N ARG A 245 13.49 12.92 -2.12
CA ARG A 245 13.49 12.17 -3.37
C ARG A 245 13.33 10.67 -3.23
N PHE A 246 13.60 10.10 -2.05
CA PHE A 246 13.62 8.66 -1.80
C PHE A 246 12.26 8.04 -2.08
N ALA A 247 12.05 7.63 -3.33
CA ALA A 247 10.88 6.93 -3.83
C ALA A 247 11.39 5.58 -4.38
N GLY A 248 10.55 4.80 -5.06
CA GLY A 248 10.95 3.51 -5.64
C GLY A 248 12.02 3.56 -6.74
N ASP A 249 12.86 4.59 -6.79
CA ASP A 249 13.91 4.88 -7.77
C ASP A 249 15.35 4.78 -7.20
N ASP A 250 15.52 4.55 -5.89
CA ASP A 250 16.85 4.30 -5.32
C ASP A 250 17.41 2.94 -5.76
N ARG A 251 18.59 2.95 -6.38
CA ARG A 251 19.21 1.77 -6.98
C ARG A 251 19.34 0.58 -6.04
N TYR A 252 19.75 0.77 -4.79
CA TYR A 252 19.90 -0.36 -3.86
C TYR A 252 18.54 -0.97 -3.49
N LEU A 253 17.54 -0.11 -3.30
CA LEU A 253 16.18 -0.55 -3.00
C LEU A 253 15.53 -1.28 -4.18
N VAL A 254 15.76 -0.75 -5.39
CA VAL A 254 15.29 -1.31 -6.65
C VAL A 254 15.90 -2.70 -6.88
N ASP A 255 17.23 -2.81 -6.84
CA ASP A 255 17.96 -4.05 -7.08
C ASP A 255 17.50 -5.16 -6.11
N TYR A 256 17.30 -4.83 -4.83
CA TYR A 256 16.80 -5.79 -3.86
C TYR A 256 15.36 -6.22 -4.14
N LEU A 257 14.43 -5.28 -4.36
CA LEU A 257 13.02 -5.64 -4.57
C LEU A 257 12.83 -6.42 -5.88
N ILE A 258 13.62 -6.15 -6.91
CA ILE A 258 13.62 -6.94 -8.14
C ILE A 258 14.10 -8.36 -7.83
N ALA A 259 15.33 -8.52 -7.34
CA ALA A 259 15.94 -9.85 -7.15
C ALA A 259 15.25 -10.72 -6.07
N GLU A 260 14.81 -10.11 -4.96
CA GLU A 260 14.24 -10.87 -3.82
C GLU A 260 12.73 -11.02 -3.87
N VAL A 261 12.03 -10.17 -4.62
CA VAL A 261 10.56 -10.15 -4.63
C VAL A 261 10.01 -10.43 -6.02
N LEU A 262 10.34 -9.59 -7.01
CA LEU A 262 9.73 -9.64 -8.35
C LEU A 262 10.21 -10.85 -9.17
N ASP A 263 11.53 -11.04 -9.29
CA ASP A 263 12.16 -12.09 -10.10
C ASP A 263 11.82 -13.50 -9.61
N ARG A 264 11.49 -13.63 -8.32
CA ARG A 264 11.05 -14.89 -7.72
C ARG A 264 9.60 -15.25 -8.05
N GLN A 265 8.83 -14.34 -8.65
CA GLN A 265 7.44 -14.62 -9.02
C GLN A 265 7.35 -15.30 -10.39
N PRO A 266 6.35 -16.17 -10.61
CA PRO A 266 6.05 -16.66 -11.95
C PRO A 266 5.74 -15.52 -12.93
N PRO A 267 6.08 -15.64 -14.23
CA PRO A 267 5.90 -14.55 -15.21
C PRO A 267 4.49 -13.95 -15.27
N ALA A 268 3.45 -14.79 -15.11
CA ALA A 268 2.06 -14.33 -15.08
C ALA A 268 1.75 -13.43 -13.87
N ILE A 269 2.40 -13.67 -12.73
CA ILE A 269 2.26 -12.87 -11.51
C ILE A 269 3.04 -11.56 -11.64
N GLN A 270 4.26 -11.61 -12.20
CA GLN A 270 5.04 -10.40 -12.51
C GLN A 270 4.24 -9.45 -13.40
N GLN A 271 3.69 -9.96 -14.51
CA GLN A 271 2.83 -9.19 -15.41
C GLN A 271 1.62 -8.58 -14.67
N PHE A 272 0.95 -9.36 -13.82
CA PHE A 272 -0.18 -8.86 -13.04
C PHE A 272 0.22 -7.71 -12.10
N LEU A 273 1.35 -7.86 -11.38
CA LEU A 273 1.87 -6.85 -10.46
C LEU A 273 2.20 -5.55 -11.21
N LEU A 274 2.91 -5.64 -12.33
CA LEU A 274 3.27 -4.50 -13.17
C LEU A 274 2.02 -3.79 -13.70
N GLN A 275 1.10 -4.51 -14.35
CA GLN A 275 -0.09 -3.93 -14.98
C GLN A 275 -1.06 -3.31 -13.97
N THR A 276 -1.12 -3.83 -12.74
CA THR A 276 -2.00 -3.30 -11.69
C THR A 276 -1.34 -2.23 -10.83
N SER A 277 -0.04 -1.98 -10.98
CA SER A 277 0.71 -0.95 -10.23
C SER A 277 0.19 0.48 -10.46
N ILE A 278 -0.47 0.72 -11.60
CA ILE A 278 -1.08 2.02 -11.91
C ILE A 278 -2.22 2.36 -10.93
N LEU A 279 -2.87 1.36 -10.34
CA LEU A 279 -4.04 1.50 -9.49
C LEU A 279 -3.63 1.94 -8.07
N GLY A 280 -4.35 2.91 -7.49
CA GLY A 280 -4.12 3.35 -6.10
C GLY A 280 -4.67 2.39 -5.06
N ARG A 281 -5.77 1.73 -5.41
CA ARG A 281 -6.41 0.65 -4.65
C ARG A 281 -6.82 -0.44 -5.63
N LEU A 282 -6.78 -1.68 -5.17
CA LEU A 282 -7.03 -2.87 -5.98
C LEU A 282 -8.28 -3.57 -5.47
N SER A 283 -9.14 -3.99 -6.39
CA SER A 283 -10.18 -4.97 -6.12
C SER A 283 -10.21 -5.95 -7.30
N ALA A 284 -10.66 -7.18 -7.06
CA ALA A 284 -10.67 -8.17 -8.13
C ALA A 284 -11.43 -7.72 -9.40
N PRO A 285 -12.62 -7.08 -9.31
CA PRO A 285 -13.33 -6.57 -10.50
C PRO A 285 -12.55 -5.46 -11.22
N LEU A 286 -11.93 -4.54 -10.48
CA LEU A 286 -11.12 -3.46 -11.06
C LEU A 286 -9.88 -4.01 -11.75
N CYS A 287 -9.15 -4.94 -11.12
CA CYS A 287 -7.97 -5.55 -11.72
C CYS A 287 -8.32 -6.29 -13.02
N ASN A 288 -9.42 -7.06 -13.04
CA ASN A 288 -9.89 -7.71 -14.26
C ASN A 288 -10.20 -6.68 -15.36
N ALA A 289 -10.88 -5.58 -15.01
CA ALA A 289 -11.23 -4.54 -15.95
C ALA A 289 -9.98 -3.84 -16.54
N ALA A 290 -9.02 -3.49 -15.70
CA ALA A 290 -7.80 -2.79 -16.10
C ALA A 290 -6.88 -3.67 -16.97
N THR A 291 -6.60 -4.90 -16.53
CA THR A 291 -5.65 -5.79 -17.22
C THR A 291 -6.28 -6.56 -18.38
N GLY A 292 -7.61 -6.72 -18.39
CA GLY A 292 -8.31 -7.63 -19.31
C GLY A 292 -8.15 -9.11 -18.94
N GLN A 293 -7.51 -9.43 -17.81
CA GLN A 293 -7.34 -10.79 -17.32
C GLN A 293 -8.58 -11.28 -16.57
N SER A 294 -8.68 -12.59 -16.42
CA SER A 294 -9.64 -13.25 -15.54
C SER A 294 -8.91 -13.83 -14.33
N LYS A 295 -9.63 -14.01 -13.20
CA LYS A 295 -9.10 -14.59 -11.93
C LYS A 295 -8.24 -13.68 -11.05
N SER A 296 -8.35 -12.34 -11.18
CA SER A 296 -7.68 -11.39 -10.27
C SER A 296 -7.96 -11.67 -8.79
N ARG A 297 -9.16 -12.18 -8.44
CA ARG A 297 -9.49 -12.56 -7.05
C ARG A 297 -8.54 -13.62 -6.49
N SER A 298 -8.25 -14.66 -7.27
CA SER A 298 -7.32 -15.71 -6.83
C SER A 298 -5.88 -15.22 -6.79
N ILE A 299 -5.49 -14.30 -7.68
CA ILE A 299 -4.14 -13.72 -7.67
C ILE A 299 -3.98 -12.85 -6.41
N LEU A 300 -4.92 -11.94 -6.14
CA LEU A 300 -4.88 -11.09 -4.94
C LEU A 300 -4.84 -11.90 -3.65
N ALA A 301 -5.64 -12.98 -3.55
CA ALA A 301 -5.61 -13.86 -2.38
C ALA A 301 -4.25 -14.57 -2.21
N LYS A 302 -3.63 -15.01 -3.31
CA LYS A 302 -2.28 -15.60 -3.27
C LYS A 302 -1.22 -14.57 -2.85
N LEU A 303 -1.29 -13.35 -3.40
CA LEU A 303 -0.36 -12.27 -3.05
C LEU A 303 -0.48 -11.87 -1.58
N GLU A 304 -1.70 -11.81 -1.04
CA GLU A 304 -1.94 -11.56 0.38
C GLU A 304 -1.36 -12.69 1.24
N GLN A 305 -1.65 -13.95 0.89
CA GLN A 305 -1.14 -15.12 1.63
C GLN A 305 0.40 -15.19 1.60
N ALA A 306 1.00 -14.82 0.48
CA ALA A 306 2.45 -14.77 0.29
C ALA A 306 3.13 -13.56 0.96
N ASN A 307 2.36 -12.69 1.63
CA ASN A 307 2.80 -11.40 2.15
C ASN A 307 3.57 -10.57 1.09
N LEU A 308 3.16 -10.61 -0.19
CA LEU A 308 3.87 -9.94 -1.29
C LEU A 308 3.55 -8.44 -1.36
N PHE A 309 3.83 -7.74 -0.26
CA PHE A 309 3.64 -6.30 -0.12
C PHE A 309 2.20 -5.84 -0.46
N LEU A 310 1.20 -6.71 -0.28
CA LEU A 310 -0.21 -6.42 -0.47
C LEU A 310 -0.90 -6.31 0.90
N THR A 311 -1.60 -5.20 1.15
CA THR A 311 -2.31 -4.96 2.40
C THR A 311 -3.82 -4.82 2.14
N PRO A 312 -4.69 -5.54 2.86
CA PRO A 312 -6.13 -5.33 2.77
C PRO A 312 -6.52 -3.97 3.36
N LEU A 313 -7.46 -3.27 2.72
CA LEU A 313 -7.99 -1.98 3.16
C LEU A 313 -9.32 -2.10 3.92
N ASP A 314 -9.93 -3.28 3.89
CA ASP A 314 -11.19 -3.57 4.56
C ASP A 314 -11.19 -4.99 5.17
N ASN A 315 -12.12 -5.23 6.09
CA ASN A 315 -12.27 -6.53 6.76
C ASN A 315 -12.84 -7.62 5.85
N ARG A 316 -13.46 -7.24 4.74
CA ARG A 316 -14.07 -8.17 3.77
C ARG A 316 -13.07 -8.65 2.71
N ARG A 317 -11.85 -8.11 2.73
CA ARG A 317 -10.79 -8.33 1.76
C ARG A 317 -11.26 -8.09 0.32
N GLU A 318 -12.04 -7.04 0.13
CA GLU A 318 -12.52 -6.62 -1.19
C GLU A 318 -11.55 -5.63 -1.83
N TRP A 319 -11.03 -4.71 -1.02
CA TRP A 319 -10.04 -3.72 -1.40
C TRP A 319 -8.68 -3.99 -0.79
N TYR A 320 -7.65 -3.77 -1.60
CA TYR A 320 -6.25 -3.92 -1.24
C TYR A 320 -5.45 -2.71 -1.70
N ARG A 321 -4.24 -2.57 -1.18
CA ARG A 321 -3.24 -1.60 -1.61
C ARG A 321 -1.87 -2.28 -1.62
N TYR A 322 -1.08 -2.01 -2.66
CA TYR A 322 0.35 -2.32 -2.62
C TYR A 322 1.08 -1.39 -1.67
N HIS A 323 2.03 -1.92 -0.91
CA HIS A 323 2.98 -1.12 -0.17
C HIS A 323 3.60 -0.05 -1.06
N GLN A 324 3.73 1.19 -0.56
CA GLN A 324 4.07 2.35 -1.39
C GLN A 324 5.37 2.14 -2.21
N LEU A 325 6.46 1.74 -1.56
CA LEU A 325 7.74 1.47 -2.23
C LEU A 325 7.64 0.40 -3.33
N PHE A 326 6.91 -0.68 -3.06
CA PHE A 326 6.75 -1.75 -4.03
C PHE A 326 5.93 -1.28 -5.23
N ARG A 327 4.88 -0.49 -5.01
CA ARG A 327 4.09 0.11 -6.08
C ARG A 327 4.92 1.05 -6.95
N ASP A 328 5.77 1.87 -6.34
CA ASP A 328 6.61 2.83 -7.06
C ASP A 328 7.66 2.11 -7.90
N LEU A 329 8.28 1.05 -7.37
CA LEU A 329 9.16 0.15 -8.12
C LEU A 329 8.43 -0.48 -9.32
N LEU A 330 7.25 -1.08 -9.09
CA LEU A 330 6.49 -1.73 -10.16
C LEU A 330 6.09 -0.76 -11.27
N ARG A 331 5.87 0.53 -10.95
CA ARG A 331 5.59 1.57 -11.94
C ARG A 331 6.83 1.94 -12.75
N LEU A 332 8.00 1.97 -12.11
CA LEU A 332 9.27 2.18 -12.81
C LEU A 332 9.52 1.03 -13.80
N GLN A 333 9.42 -0.22 -13.34
CA GLN A 333 9.56 -1.42 -14.18
C GLN A 333 8.51 -1.49 -15.28
N LEU A 334 7.25 -1.10 -14.99
CA LEU A 334 6.21 -1.02 -16.03
C LEU A 334 6.60 -0.02 -17.14
N ALA A 335 7.21 1.11 -16.80
CA ALA A 335 7.63 2.11 -17.78
C ALA A 335 8.90 1.69 -18.58
N GLU A 336 9.71 0.77 -18.04
CA GLU A 336 10.87 0.19 -18.73
C GLU A 336 10.47 -0.97 -19.65
N GLU A 337 9.51 -1.80 -19.23
CA GLU A 337 9.11 -3.01 -19.97
C GLU A 337 8.00 -2.78 -21.01
N TYR A 338 7.15 -1.77 -20.82
CA TYR A 338 5.97 -1.54 -21.67
C TYR A 338 6.07 -0.23 -22.41
N GLU A 339 5.56 -0.25 -23.65
CA GLU A 339 5.42 0.97 -24.43
C GLU A 339 4.36 1.89 -23.80
N ARG A 340 4.56 3.20 -23.98
CA ARG A 340 3.65 4.22 -23.41
C ARG A 340 2.18 3.98 -23.79
N ASP A 341 1.93 3.54 -25.01
CA ASP A 341 0.58 3.26 -25.50
C ASP A 341 -0.07 2.05 -24.82
N GLU A 342 0.71 1.04 -24.45
CA GLU A 342 0.22 -0.12 -23.70
C GLU A 342 -0.16 0.29 -22.27
N VAL A 343 0.66 1.12 -21.62
CA VAL A 343 0.35 1.70 -20.32
C VAL A 343 -0.90 2.58 -20.38
N ASN A 344 -1.04 3.39 -21.43
CA ASN A 344 -2.24 4.20 -21.68
C ASN A 344 -3.49 3.33 -21.81
N VAL A 345 -3.42 2.16 -22.46
CA VAL A 345 -4.56 1.21 -22.53
C VAL A 345 -5.02 0.77 -21.14
N LEU A 346 -4.09 0.47 -20.22
CA LEU A 346 -4.43 0.09 -18.84
C LEU A 346 -5.14 1.23 -18.10
N HIS A 347 -4.60 2.44 -18.20
CA HIS A 347 -5.21 3.63 -17.62
C HIS A 347 -6.63 3.89 -18.17
N ARG A 348 -6.85 3.75 -19.48
CA ARG A 348 -8.18 3.93 -20.09
C ARG A 348 -9.21 2.93 -19.60
N ARG A 349 -8.82 1.67 -19.47
CA ARG A 349 -9.69 0.62 -18.94
C ARG A 349 -10.05 0.87 -17.48
N ALA A 350 -9.07 1.26 -16.66
CA ALA A 350 -9.30 1.65 -15.27
C ALA A 350 -10.24 2.86 -15.16
N ALA A 351 -10.02 3.89 -15.98
CA ALA A 351 -10.84 5.10 -16.00
C ALA A 351 -12.31 4.79 -16.33
N ARG A 352 -12.57 3.97 -17.36
CA ARG A 352 -13.92 3.53 -17.72
C ARG A 352 -14.61 2.78 -16.59
N TRP A 353 -13.88 1.89 -15.91
CA TRP A 353 -14.42 1.16 -14.76
C TRP A 353 -14.79 2.10 -13.62
N PHE A 354 -13.89 3.02 -13.23
CA PHE A 354 -14.15 3.99 -12.18
C PHE A 354 -15.34 4.90 -12.50
N ALA A 355 -15.45 5.37 -13.76
CA ALA A 355 -16.58 6.17 -14.21
C ALA A 355 -17.91 5.41 -14.07
N ALA A 356 -17.95 4.13 -14.45
CA ALA A 356 -19.13 3.28 -14.32
C ALA A 356 -19.52 3.01 -12.85
N GLN A 357 -18.55 3.02 -11.92
CA GLN A 357 -18.79 2.89 -10.48
C GLN A 357 -19.09 4.23 -9.78
N GLY A 358 -19.16 5.34 -10.52
CA GLY A 358 -19.38 6.68 -9.95
C GLY A 358 -18.17 7.28 -9.22
N SER A 359 -16.99 6.64 -9.29
CA SER A 359 -15.74 7.14 -8.73
C SER A 359 -15.07 8.13 -9.69
N ILE A 360 -15.68 9.30 -9.85
CA ILE A 360 -15.34 10.25 -10.93
C ILE A 360 -13.92 10.82 -10.80
N ASN A 361 -13.42 11.04 -9.57
CA ASN A 361 -12.07 11.56 -9.36
C ASN A 361 -11.01 10.60 -9.91
N GLU A 362 -11.08 9.33 -9.53
CA GLU A 362 -10.17 8.30 -10.00
C GLU A 362 -10.30 8.10 -11.52
N ALA A 363 -11.51 8.21 -12.06
CA ALA A 363 -11.73 8.15 -13.51
C ALA A 363 -10.99 9.28 -14.25
N ILE A 364 -11.12 10.53 -13.80
CA ILE A 364 -10.44 11.69 -14.40
C ILE A 364 -8.92 11.53 -14.29
N GLN A 365 -8.40 11.15 -13.11
CA GLN A 365 -6.96 10.94 -12.92
C GLN A 365 -6.39 9.90 -13.89
N HIS A 366 -7.12 8.78 -14.11
CA HIS A 366 -6.67 7.77 -15.05
C HIS A 366 -6.81 8.21 -16.51
N TYR A 367 -7.84 8.96 -16.90
CA TYR A 367 -7.93 9.50 -18.26
C TYR A 367 -6.83 10.54 -18.55
N LEU A 368 -6.52 11.42 -17.60
CA LEU A 368 -5.42 12.39 -17.73
C LEU A 368 -4.07 11.68 -17.88
N ALA A 369 -3.82 10.66 -17.05
CA ALA A 369 -2.59 9.86 -17.15
C ALA A 369 -2.48 9.12 -18.50
N ALA A 370 -3.61 8.75 -19.13
CA ALA A 370 -3.67 8.19 -20.48
C ALA A 370 -3.67 9.23 -21.61
N GLN A 371 -3.58 10.53 -21.30
CA GLN A 371 -3.76 11.65 -22.24
C GLN A 371 -5.10 11.65 -22.99
N GLU A 372 -6.14 11.04 -22.42
CA GLU A 372 -7.51 11.09 -22.94
C GLU A 372 -8.19 12.39 -22.47
N PHE A 373 -7.69 13.52 -22.97
CA PHE A 373 -8.13 14.85 -22.55
C PHE A 373 -9.61 15.12 -22.87
N VAL A 374 -10.10 14.59 -24.00
CA VAL A 374 -11.52 14.71 -24.40
C VAL A 374 -12.44 14.03 -23.37
N ALA A 375 -12.15 12.78 -22.98
CA ALA A 375 -12.94 12.07 -21.99
C ALA A 375 -12.84 12.69 -20.58
N SER A 376 -11.64 13.18 -20.22
CA SER A 376 -11.42 13.92 -18.98
C SER A 376 -12.24 15.19 -18.93
N ALA A 377 -12.23 15.97 -20.02
CA ALA A 377 -12.98 17.20 -20.16
C ALA A 377 -14.48 16.98 -19.99
N GLU A 378 -15.04 15.98 -20.68
CA GLU A 378 -16.47 15.65 -20.59
C GLU A 378 -16.91 15.27 -19.18
N LEU A 379 -16.05 14.63 -18.38
CA LEU A 379 -16.34 14.36 -16.97
C LEU A 379 -16.25 15.63 -16.13
N ILE A 380 -15.19 16.43 -16.28
CA ILE A 380 -15.01 17.68 -15.54
C ILE A 380 -16.14 18.67 -15.85
N GLU A 381 -16.57 18.79 -17.10
CA GLU A 381 -17.68 19.65 -17.52
C GLU A 381 -19.00 19.30 -16.80
N LYS A 382 -19.24 18.01 -16.52
CA LYS A 382 -20.44 17.55 -15.81
C LYS A 382 -20.42 17.84 -14.31
N ILE A 383 -19.24 17.87 -13.68
CA ILE A 383 -19.13 17.91 -12.20
C ILE A 383 -18.37 19.12 -11.66
N GLY A 384 -17.59 19.81 -12.48
CA GLY A 384 -16.57 20.78 -12.07
C GLY A 384 -17.15 21.96 -11.29
N ILE A 385 -18.17 22.61 -11.84
CA ILE A 385 -18.87 23.73 -11.19
C ILE A 385 -19.44 23.32 -9.83
N HIS A 386 -20.09 22.15 -9.77
CA HIS A 386 -20.68 21.63 -8.54
C HIS A 386 -19.63 21.31 -7.47
N TRP A 387 -18.49 20.75 -7.88
CA TRP A 387 -17.36 20.46 -6.99
C TRP A 387 -16.73 21.75 -6.45
N ILE A 388 -16.56 22.78 -7.29
CA ILE A 388 -16.05 24.09 -6.89
C ILE A 388 -16.96 24.71 -5.81
N VAL A 389 -18.28 24.77 -6.06
CA VAL A 389 -19.23 25.34 -5.10
C VAL A 389 -19.29 24.56 -3.79
N ARG A 390 -19.03 23.24 -3.82
CA ARG A 390 -18.89 22.40 -2.63
C ARG A 390 -17.51 22.48 -1.94
N GLY A 391 -16.65 23.40 -2.37
CA GLY A 391 -15.34 23.65 -1.75
C GLY A 391 -14.21 22.71 -2.22
N GLN A 392 -14.44 21.87 -3.23
CA GLN A 392 -13.43 20.95 -3.78
C GLN A 392 -12.58 21.58 -4.89
N LEU A 393 -12.36 22.89 -4.81
CA LEU A 393 -11.69 23.69 -5.84
C LEU A 393 -10.25 23.23 -6.14
N ARG A 394 -9.49 22.78 -5.13
CA ARG A 394 -8.10 22.34 -5.31
C ARG A 394 -7.98 21.13 -6.22
N GLN A 395 -8.93 20.19 -6.11
CA GLN A 395 -8.93 18.99 -6.93
C GLN A 395 -9.25 19.33 -8.39
N VAL A 396 -10.18 20.26 -8.62
CA VAL A 396 -10.53 20.73 -9.97
C VAL A 396 -9.35 21.47 -10.60
N LEU A 397 -8.68 22.36 -9.86
CA LEU A 397 -7.46 23.02 -10.34
C LEU A 397 -6.34 22.03 -10.66
N ALA A 398 -6.15 21.00 -9.83
CA ALA A 398 -5.16 19.95 -10.09
C ALA A 398 -5.44 19.21 -11.40
N TRP A 399 -6.70 18.83 -11.68
CA TRP A 399 -7.05 18.21 -12.95
C TRP A 399 -6.83 19.13 -14.14
N LEU A 400 -7.21 20.40 -14.02
CA LEU A 400 -7.10 21.38 -15.12
C LEU A 400 -5.65 21.80 -15.40
N ALA A 401 -4.75 21.64 -14.43
CA ALA A 401 -3.32 21.90 -14.61
C ALA A 401 -2.63 20.90 -15.55
N ASP A 402 -3.17 19.68 -15.69
CA ASP A 402 -2.60 18.63 -16.54
C ASP A 402 -3.03 18.76 -18.02
N PHE A 403 -3.96 19.66 -18.35
CA PHE A 403 -4.42 19.85 -19.73
C PHE A 403 -3.43 20.72 -20.54
N PRO A 404 -3.16 20.37 -21.81
CA PRO A 404 -2.55 21.29 -22.74
C PRO A 404 -3.45 22.52 -22.97
N ASP A 405 -2.87 23.72 -22.98
CA ASP A 405 -3.61 24.98 -23.10
C ASP A 405 -4.58 25.00 -24.29
N HIS A 406 -4.15 24.49 -25.45
CA HIS A 406 -5.00 24.45 -26.65
C HIS A 406 -6.26 23.59 -26.47
N VAL A 407 -6.18 22.50 -25.69
CA VAL A 407 -7.35 21.65 -25.39
C VAL A 407 -8.25 22.35 -24.39
N LEU A 408 -7.68 22.92 -23.33
CA LEU A 408 -8.44 23.64 -22.31
C LEU A 408 -9.16 24.85 -22.91
N HIS A 409 -8.46 25.67 -23.68
CA HIS A 409 -9.00 26.88 -24.32
C HIS A 409 -10.04 26.59 -25.40
N SER A 410 -10.01 25.39 -26.01
CA SER A 410 -11.06 24.99 -26.96
C SER A 410 -12.41 24.68 -26.30
N ARG A 411 -12.43 24.52 -24.97
CA ARG A 411 -13.61 24.11 -24.19
C ARG A 411 -14.03 25.19 -23.20
N PRO A 412 -15.06 25.98 -23.52
CA PRO A 412 -15.39 27.18 -22.76
C PRO A 412 -15.77 26.89 -21.30
N LEU A 413 -16.44 25.76 -21.02
CA LEU A 413 -16.82 25.40 -19.66
C LEU A 413 -15.62 25.01 -18.78
N LEU A 414 -14.53 24.46 -19.35
CA LEU A 414 -13.29 24.21 -18.60
C LEU A 414 -12.59 25.52 -18.23
N CYS A 415 -12.54 26.48 -19.15
CA CYS A 415 -12.04 27.83 -18.88
C CYS A 415 -12.80 28.48 -17.72
N VAL A 416 -14.14 28.39 -17.74
CA VAL A 416 -15.01 28.88 -16.65
C VAL A 416 -14.72 28.16 -15.33
N CYS A 417 -14.56 26.84 -15.33
CA CYS A 417 -14.19 26.09 -14.13
C CYS A 417 -12.84 26.55 -13.54
N LYS A 418 -11.82 26.73 -14.39
CA LYS A 418 -10.50 27.24 -13.97
C LYS A 418 -10.62 28.65 -13.40
N ALA A 419 -11.29 29.55 -14.12
CA ALA A 419 -11.50 30.95 -13.73
C ALA A 419 -12.24 31.05 -12.38
N TRP A 420 -13.31 30.28 -12.20
CA TRP A 420 -14.05 30.27 -10.93
C TRP A 420 -13.16 29.74 -9.78
N ALA A 421 -12.50 28.60 -9.96
CA ALA A 421 -11.65 28.03 -8.92
C ALA A 421 -10.48 28.95 -8.52
N LEU A 422 -9.88 29.66 -9.48
CA LEU A 422 -8.85 30.68 -9.24
C LEU A 422 -9.40 31.91 -8.52
N ASN A 423 -10.59 32.39 -8.90
CA ASN A 423 -11.23 33.52 -8.24
C ASN A 423 -11.52 33.22 -6.74
N VAL A 424 -12.04 32.03 -6.45
CA VAL A 424 -12.36 31.61 -5.06
C VAL A 424 -11.08 31.34 -4.24
N SER A 425 -9.98 30.93 -4.89
CA SER A 425 -8.69 30.73 -4.21
C SER A 425 -7.89 32.04 -4.01
N GLY A 426 -8.41 33.18 -4.46
CA GLY A 426 -7.77 34.49 -4.37
C GLY A 426 -6.71 34.77 -5.44
N GLN A 427 -6.60 33.91 -6.46
CA GLN A 427 -5.64 34.03 -7.56
C GLN A 427 -6.28 34.74 -8.77
N ALA A 428 -6.61 36.03 -8.61
CA ALA A 428 -7.46 36.75 -9.55
C ALA A 428 -6.80 37.13 -10.89
N THR A 429 -5.47 37.08 -11.01
CA THR A 429 -4.71 37.66 -12.13
C THR A 429 -5.10 37.12 -13.51
N GLU A 430 -5.40 35.82 -13.61
CA GLU A 430 -5.70 35.15 -14.88
C GLU A 430 -7.20 34.99 -15.15
N VAL A 431 -8.06 35.39 -14.21
CA VAL A 431 -9.51 35.10 -14.25
C VAL A 431 -10.15 35.74 -15.48
N GLU A 432 -9.96 37.04 -15.71
CA GLU A 432 -10.61 37.73 -16.84
C GLU A 432 -10.10 37.26 -18.20
N ALA A 433 -8.81 36.91 -18.30
CA ALA A 433 -8.23 36.33 -19.51
C ALA A 433 -8.90 34.99 -19.86
N LEU A 434 -9.07 34.11 -18.86
CA LEU A 434 -9.76 32.83 -19.05
C LEU A 434 -11.24 32.98 -19.40
N LEU A 435 -11.92 33.98 -18.84
CA LEU A 435 -13.32 34.26 -19.17
C LEU A 435 -13.48 34.80 -20.59
N THR A 436 -12.57 35.68 -21.05
CA THR A 436 -12.54 36.15 -22.44
C THR A 436 -12.34 34.97 -23.41
N ILE A 437 -11.39 34.08 -23.12
CA ILE A 437 -11.17 32.85 -23.91
C ILE A 437 -12.43 31.98 -23.92
N ALA A 438 -13.13 31.85 -22.79
CA ALA A 438 -14.37 31.10 -22.71
C ALA A 438 -15.49 31.71 -23.57
N GLU A 439 -15.58 33.04 -23.66
CA GLU A 439 -16.55 33.72 -24.51
C GLU A 439 -16.24 33.52 -26.00
N GLU A 440 -14.98 33.65 -26.39
CA GLU A 440 -14.53 33.41 -27.76
C GLU A 440 -14.74 31.96 -28.20
N ALA A 441 -14.55 31.01 -27.28
CA ALA A 441 -14.79 29.59 -27.51
C ALA A 441 -16.27 29.19 -27.37
N LEU A 442 -17.17 30.08 -26.94
CA LEU A 442 -18.59 29.75 -26.72
C LEU A 442 -19.30 29.14 -27.95
N PRO A 443 -19.03 29.55 -29.20
CA PRO A 443 -19.62 28.95 -30.38
C PRO A 443 -19.26 27.46 -30.58
N SER A 444 -18.18 26.96 -29.96
CA SER A 444 -17.79 25.54 -30.01
C SER A 444 -18.65 24.66 -29.10
N ALA A 445 -19.33 25.24 -28.11
CA ALA A 445 -20.20 24.51 -27.19
C ALA A 445 -21.55 24.16 -27.85
N PRO A 446 -22.21 23.07 -27.40
CA PRO A 446 -23.55 22.72 -27.87
C PRO A 446 -24.52 23.89 -27.71
N ALA A 447 -25.32 24.18 -28.73
CA ALA A 447 -26.23 25.34 -28.74
C ALA A 447 -27.12 25.45 -27.50
N GLY A 448 -27.58 24.31 -26.96
CA GLY A 448 -28.39 24.26 -25.73
C GLY A 448 -27.65 24.65 -24.45
N GLN A 449 -26.31 24.62 -24.44
CA GLN A 449 -25.48 24.94 -23.27
C GLN A 449 -24.84 26.33 -23.36
N GLN A 450 -24.80 26.97 -24.53
CA GLN A 450 -24.16 28.28 -24.72
C GLN A 450 -24.74 29.36 -23.81
N ARG A 451 -26.06 29.36 -23.61
CA ARG A 451 -26.72 30.31 -22.70
C ARG A 451 -26.32 30.07 -21.25
N GLU A 452 -26.32 28.82 -20.81
CA GLU A 452 -25.90 28.47 -19.46
C GLU A 452 -24.44 28.83 -19.18
N ILE A 453 -23.53 28.53 -20.12
CA ILE A 453 -22.11 28.87 -19.99
C ILE A 453 -21.91 30.39 -19.91
N ARG A 454 -22.64 31.18 -20.71
CA ARG A 454 -22.65 32.64 -20.60
C ARG A 454 -23.10 33.11 -19.21
N GLY A 455 -24.15 32.49 -18.67
CA GLY A 455 -24.60 32.74 -17.30
C GLY A 455 -23.53 32.45 -16.25
N LEU A 456 -22.75 31.39 -16.43
CA LEU A 456 -21.62 31.06 -15.56
C LEU A 456 -20.47 32.07 -15.68
N ILE A 457 -20.11 32.49 -16.90
CA ILE A 457 -19.10 33.54 -17.15
C ILE A 457 -19.47 34.82 -16.40
N ASN A 458 -20.71 35.27 -16.57
CA ASN A 458 -21.24 36.45 -15.89
C ASN A 458 -21.23 36.28 -14.36
N THR A 459 -21.49 35.07 -13.86
CA THR A 459 -21.39 34.78 -12.42
C THR A 459 -19.95 34.97 -11.92
N VAL A 460 -18.94 34.46 -12.62
CA VAL A 460 -17.54 34.62 -12.21
C VAL A 460 -17.09 36.09 -12.30
N ARG A 461 -17.47 36.82 -13.36
CA ARG A 461 -17.20 38.28 -13.45
C ARG A 461 -17.81 39.06 -12.31
N ALA A 462 -19.04 38.72 -11.92
CA ALA A 462 -19.69 39.35 -10.78
C ALA A 462 -18.91 39.16 -9.48
N TYR A 463 -18.38 37.95 -9.24
CA TYR A 463 -17.55 37.65 -8.08
C TYR A 463 -16.22 38.41 -8.12
N LEU A 464 -15.58 38.49 -9.29
CA LEU A 464 -14.35 39.25 -9.49
C LEU A 464 -14.54 40.75 -9.18
N ALA A 465 -15.56 41.38 -9.77
CA ALA A 465 -15.91 42.78 -9.51
C ALA A 465 -16.21 43.02 -8.02
N ARG A 466 -16.95 42.11 -7.37
CA ARG A 466 -17.23 42.20 -5.93
C ARG A 466 -15.95 42.15 -5.10
N ASN A 467 -15.01 41.25 -5.42
CA ASN A 467 -13.75 41.12 -4.71
C ASN A 467 -12.85 42.37 -4.87
N HIS A 468 -13.03 43.14 -5.94
CA HIS A 468 -12.38 44.45 -6.16
C HIS A 468 -13.15 45.64 -5.55
N GLY A 469 -14.34 45.41 -4.97
CA GLY A 469 -15.16 46.48 -4.38
C GLY A 469 -16.05 47.23 -5.40
N GLU A 470 -16.29 46.64 -6.58
CA GLU A 470 -17.09 47.23 -7.66
C GLU A 470 -18.53 46.70 -7.62
N MET A 471 -19.30 47.07 -6.59
CA MET A 471 -20.64 46.49 -6.35
C MET A 471 -21.64 46.75 -7.49
N ALA A 472 -21.59 47.92 -8.13
CA ALA A 472 -22.50 48.28 -9.23
C ALA A 472 -22.29 47.39 -10.47
N GLU A 473 -21.02 47.14 -10.81
CA GLU A 473 -20.64 46.25 -11.89
C GLU A 473 -21.00 44.79 -11.54
N SER A 474 -20.68 44.35 -10.33
CA SER A 474 -21.08 43.04 -9.82
C SER A 474 -22.59 42.78 -9.95
N MET A 475 -23.43 43.74 -9.56
CA MET A 475 -24.90 43.62 -9.71
C MET A 475 -25.35 43.52 -11.16
N THR A 476 -24.69 44.22 -12.09
CA THR A 476 -25.01 44.17 -13.52
C THR A 476 -24.76 42.77 -14.06
N TRP A 477 -23.60 42.20 -13.74
CA TRP A 477 -23.24 40.84 -14.11
C TRP A 477 -24.17 39.78 -13.49
N LEU A 478 -24.53 39.92 -12.21
CA LEU A 478 -25.46 38.98 -11.55
C LEU A 478 -26.86 38.96 -12.19
N ARG A 479 -27.37 40.14 -12.59
CA ARG A 479 -28.66 40.24 -13.30
C ARG A 479 -28.64 39.60 -14.67
N GLN A 480 -27.53 39.69 -15.38
CA GLN A 480 -27.35 39.00 -16.66
C GLN A 480 -27.20 37.49 -16.44
N ALA A 481 -26.42 37.08 -15.42
CA ALA A 481 -26.24 35.68 -15.06
C ALA A 481 -27.57 34.97 -14.75
N ILE A 482 -28.43 35.57 -13.93
CA ILE A 482 -29.71 34.94 -13.55
C ILE A 482 -30.70 34.82 -14.73
N ALA A 483 -30.59 35.71 -15.73
CA ALA A 483 -31.39 35.66 -16.94
C ALA A 483 -30.94 34.54 -17.89
N ASP A 484 -29.66 34.15 -17.84
CA ASP A 484 -29.06 33.16 -18.71
C ASP A 484 -28.96 31.75 -18.10
N LEU A 485 -28.92 31.65 -16.76
CA LEU A 485 -28.90 30.37 -16.06
C LEU A 485 -30.29 29.70 -16.07
N PRO A 486 -30.40 28.42 -16.49
CA PRO A 486 -31.67 27.70 -16.47
C PRO A 486 -32.14 27.44 -15.03
N ASP A 487 -33.46 27.37 -14.82
CA ASP A 487 -34.04 27.11 -13.49
C ASP A 487 -33.59 25.78 -12.86
N SER A 488 -33.16 24.82 -13.68
CA SER A 488 -32.59 23.55 -13.21
C SER A 488 -31.21 23.69 -12.55
N ASN A 489 -30.47 24.79 -12.80
CA ASN A 489 -29.16 25.03 -12.20
C ASN A 489 -29.30 25.72 -10.82
N LEU A 490 -29.99 25.05 -9.91
CA LEU A 490 -30.33 25.55 -8.57
C LEU A 490 -29.10 26.00 -7.78
N LEU A 491 -28.01 25.25 -7.86
CA LEU A 491 -26.79 25.50 -7.09
C LEU A 491 -26.14 26.84 -7.46
N VAL A 492 -26.00 27.12 -8.76
CA VAL A 492 -25.39 28.37 -9.23
C VAL A 492 -26.37 29.53 -9.05
N ARG A 493 -27.67 29.32 -9.28
CA ARG A 493 -28.70 30.34 -9.02
C ARG A 493 -28.76 30.74 -7.56
N CYS A 494 -28.63 29.79 -6.63
CA CYS A 494 -28.48 30.04 -5.20
C CYS A 494 -27.26 30.94 -4.94
N ALA A 495 -26.09 30.61 -5.52
CA ALA A 495 -24.89 31.44 -5.39
C ALA A 495 -25.11 32.86 -5.94
N VAL A 496 -25.73 33.02 -7.11
CA VAL A 496 -26.05 34.34 -7.69
C VAL A 496 -26.97 35.15 -6.78
N ASN A 497 -28.03 34.53 -6.26
CA ASN A 497 -29.00 35.17 -5.36
C ASN A 497 -28.39 35.58 -4.01
N LEU A 498 -27.53 34.73 -3.43
CA LEU A 498 -26.75 35.10 -2.24
C LEU A 498 -25.90 36.35 -2.49
N ASN A 499 -25.21 36.42 -3.63
CA ASN A 499 -24.38 37.57 -3.98
C ASN A 499 -25.19 38.84 -4.22
N LEU A 500 -26.35 38.73 -4.86
CA LEU A 500 -27.28 39.85 -5.00
C LEU A 500 -27.72 40.35 -3.62
N GLY A 501 -28.08 39.44 -2.71
CA GLY A 501 -28.45 39.77 -1.33
C GLY A 501 -27.35 40.52 -0.57
N PHE A 502 -26.10 40.04 -0.66
CA PHE A 502 -24.95 40.72 -0.06
C PHE A 502 -24.72 42.11 -0.66
N ASN A 503 -24.72 42.22 -1.99
CA ASN A 503 -24.51 43.51 -2.66
C ASN A 503 -25.62 44.52 -2.29
N TYR A 504 -26.89 44.10 -2.26
CA TYR A 504 -28.01 44.95 -1.82
C TYR A 504 -27.89 45.38 -0.36
N SER A 505 -27.41 44.49 0.51
CA SER A 505 -27.18 44.81 1.93
C SER A 505 -26.11 45.89 2.10
N ILE A 506 -25.02 45.82 1.33
CA ILE A 506 -23.91 46.79 1.39
C ILE A 506 -24.35 48.18 0.92
N ILE A 507 -25.20 48.26 -0.12
CA ILE A 507 -25.69 49.55 -0.65
C ILE A 507 -26.94 50.08 0.06
N GLY A 508 -27.44 49.39 1.08
CA GLY A 508 -28.58 49.83 1.91
C GLY A 508 -29.98 49.48 1.36
N GLU A 509 -30.08 48.69 0.29
CA GLU A 509 -31.33 48.28 -0.34
C GLU A 509 -31.93 47.04 0.34
N LEU A 510 -32.28 47.15 1.62
CA LEU A 510 -32.60 46.01 2.49
C LEU A 510 -33.81 45.18 2.03
N THR A 511 -34.81 45.80 1.38
CA THR A 511 -35.98 45.07 0.85
C THR A 511 -35.61 44.18 -0.34
N LEU A 512 -34.68 44.64 -1.19
CA LEU A 512 -34.18 43.84 -2.31
C LEU A 512 -33.20 42.76 -1.82
N ALA A 513 -32.43 43.06 -0.78
CA ALA A 513 -31.57 42.09 -0.12
C ALA A 513 -32.37 40.89 0.43
N ASP A 514 -33.46 41.16 1.16
CA ASP A 514 -34.31 40.11 1.74
C ASP A 514 -34.94 39.21 0.67
N ARG A 515 -35.47 39.80 -0.41
CA ARG A 515 -36.01 39.03 -1.55
C ARG A 515 -34.95 38.15 -2.22
N ALA A 516 -33.75 38.68 -2.44
CA ALA A 516 -32.67 37.93 -3.07
C ALA A 516 -32.19 36.78 -2.17
N LEU A 517 -32.05 37.02 -0.86
CA LEU A 517 -31.67 35.98 0.10
C LEU A 517 -32.75 34.90 0.24
N ALA A 518 -34.03 35.27 0.26
CA ALA A 518 -35.15 34.32 0.27
C ALA A 518 -35.14 33.43 -0.99
N ALA A 519 -34.84 34.02 -2.17
CA ALA A 519 -34.71 33.28 -3.43
C ALA A 519 -33.44 32.41 -3.52
N ALA A 520 -32.53 32.47 -2.53
CA ALA A 520 -31.39 31.55 -2.44
C ALA A 520 -31.70 30.29 -1.61
N ILE A 521 -32.77 30.29 -0.81
CA ILE A 521 -33.17 29.19 0.08
C ILE A 521 -34.04 28.16 -0.66
N HIS A 522 -34.72 28.59 -1.72
CA HIS A 522 -35.58 27.79 -2.60
C HIS A 522 -34.87 27.50 -3.92
#